data_AF-A0A6L6CZ95-F1
#
_entry.id   AF-A0A6L6CZ95-F1
#
_cell.length_a   1.000
_cell.length_b   1.000
_cell.length_c   1.000
_cell.angle_alpha   90.00
_cell.angle_beta   90.00
_cell.angle_gamma   90.00
#
_symmetry.space_group_name_H-M   'P 1'
#
loop_
_entity.id
_entity.type
_entity.pdbx_description
1 polymer ?
#
loop_
_entity_poly.entity_id
_entity_poly.type
_entity_poly.pdbx_seq_one_letter_code
_entity_poly.pdbx_strand_id
1 'polypeptide(L)' 'MQAAVLGSPVSHSLSPVLHNAAYRALGLDHTYSAIETA' A
#
# COMPACT_ATOMS: atom_id res chain seq x y z
N MET A 1 3.44 7.57 -8.77
CA MET A 1 3.82 8.01 -7.39
C MET A 1 3.90 6.79 -6.48
N GLN A 2 4.66 6.86 -5.37
CA GLN A 2 4.80 5.73 -4.43
C GLN A 2 4.30 6.11 -3.04
N ALA A 3 3.51 5.23 -2.42
CA ALA A 3 3.01 5.36 -1.06
C ALA A 3 3.23 4.06 -0.28
N ALA A 4 3.24 4.15 1.05
CA ALA A 4 3.38 2.97 1.90
C ALA A 4 2.67 3.14 3.25
N VAL A 5 2.33 2.00 3.86
CA VAL A 5 2.00 1.91 5.30
C VAL A 5 3.25 1.46 6.06
N LEU A 6 3.58 2.18 7.13
CA LEU A 6 4.71 1.89 8.02
C LEU A 6 4.18 1.32 9.34
N GLY A 7 4.80 0.27 9.87
CA GLY A 7 4.46 -0.26 11.19
C GLY A 7 5.20 -1.54 11.57
N SER A 8 4.89 -2.05 12.76
CA SER A 8 5.36 -3.35 13.24
C SER A 8 4.36 -4.03 14.19
N PRO A 9 3.92 -5.28 13.90
CA PRO A 9 4.06 -6.01 12.64
C PRO A 9 3.13 -5.41 11.56
N VAL A 10 3.63 -5.08 10.37
CA VAL A 10 2.80 -4.46 9.31
C VAL A 10 2.15 -5.48 8.36
N SER A 11 2.60 -6.74 8.39
CA SER A 11 2.22 -7.79 7.43
C SER A 11 0.72 -8.12 7.38
N HIS A 12 -0.04 -7.79 8.42
CA HIS A 12 -1.50 -7.99 8.47
C HIS A 12 -2.31 -6.87 7.80
N SER A 13 -1.66 -5.77 7.41
CA SER A 13 -2.35 -4.62 6.83
C SER A 13 -2.89 -4.94 5.44
N LEU A 14 -4.20 -4.73 5.25
CA LEU A 14 -4.85 -4.81 3.94
C LEU A 14 -4.76 -3.51 3.14
N SER A 15 -4.11 -2.47 3.68
CA SER A 15 -3.95 -1.18 3.00
C SER A 15 -3.32 -1.31 1.61
N PRO A 16 -2.26 -2.12 1.38
CA PRO A 16 -1.72 -2.31 0.03
C PRO A 16 -2.74 -2.91 -0.94
N VAL A 17 -3.57 -3.85 -0.50
CA VAL A 17 -4.59 -4.45 -1.37
C VAL A 17 -5.62 -3.41 -1.79
N LEU A 18 -6.14 -2.64 -0.84
CA LEU A 18 -7.17 -1.64 -1.08
C LEU A 18 -6.66 -0.49 -1.97
N HIS A 19 -5.48 0.07 -1.68
CA HIS A 19 -4.97 1.22 -2.42
C HIS A 19 -4.53 0.84 -3.85
N ASN A 20 -3.87 -0.31 -4.05
CA ASN A 20 -3.53 -0.75 -5.40
C ASN A 20 -4.77 -1.06 -6.24
N ALA A 21 -5.83 -1.61 -5.63
CA ALA A 21 -7.12 -1.79 -6.32
C ALA A 21 -7.75 -0.46 -6.72
N ALA A 22 -7.74 0.53 -5.82
CA ALA A 22 -8.23 1.88 -6.11
C ALA A 22 -7.41 2.58 -7.22
N TYR A 23 -6.09 2.50 -7.18
CA TYR A 23 -5.22 3.07 -8.21
C TYR A 23 -5.50 2.45 -9.59
N ARG A 24 -5.66 1.13 -9.66
CA ARG A 24 -6.05 0.44 -10.89
C ARG A 24 -7.42 0.88 -11.40
N ALA A 25 -8.41 1.01 -10.52
CA ALA A 25 -9.76 1.43 -10.89
C ALA A 25 -9.80 2.89 -11.40
N LEU A 26 -8.90 3.74 -10.91
CA LEU A 26 -8.80 5.15 -11.30
C LEU A 26 -7.82 5.41 -12.46
N GLY A 27 -7.14 4.37 -12.97
CA GLY A 27 -6.14 4.53 -14.03
C GLY A 27 -4.88 5.30 -13.60
N LEU A 28 -4.55 5.28 -12.30
CA LEU A 28 -3.40 5.97 -11.75
C LEU A 28 -2.17 5.07 -11.78
N ASP A 29 -1.05 5.58 -12.30
CA ASP A 29 0.25 4.89 -12.31
C ASP A 29 0.98 5.03 -10.96
N HIS A 30 0.31 4.53 -9.91
CA HIS A 30 0.74 4.62 -8.52
C HIS A 30 0.90 3.22 -7.92
N THR A 31 1.77 3.12 -6.92
CA THR A 31 1.99 1.89 -6.16
C THR A 31 1.84 2.14 -4.66
N TYR A 32 1.34 1.13 -3.95
CA TYR A 32 1.21 1.14 -2.49
C TYR A 32 1.83 -0.13 -1.87
N SER A 33 2.74 0.02 -0.91
CA SER A 33 3.42 -1.10 -0.24
C SER A 33 3.26 -1.10 1.29
N ALA A 34 3.57 -2.22 1.93
CA ALA A 34 3.74 -2.29 3.38
C ALA A 34 5.24 -2.38 3.69
N ILE A 35 5.71 -1.58 4.64
CA ILE A 35 7.12 -1.54 5.06
C ILE A 35 7.18 -1.78 6.56
N GLU A 36 7.85 -2.86 6.94
CA GLU A 36 8.12 -3.21 8.34
C GLU A 36 9.16 -2.22 8.90
N THR A 37 8.93 -1.73 10.10
CA THR A 37 9.81 -0.77 10.77
C THR A 37 10.34 -1.36 12.08
N ALA A 38 11.66 -1.26 12.31
CA ALA A 38 12.32 -1.74 13.52
C ALA A 38 12.03 -0.89 14.77
#